data_AF-A0A4R1YUL6-F1
#
_entry.id   AF-A0A4R1YUL6-F1
#
_cell.length_a   1.000
_cell.length_b   1.000
_cell.length_c   1.000
_cell.angle_alpha   90.00
_cell.angle_beta   90.00
_cell.angle_gamma   90.00
#
_symmetry.space_group_name_H-M   'P 1'
#
loop_
_entity.id
_entity.type
_entity.pdbx_description
1 polymer ?
#
loop_
_entity_poly.entity_id
_entity_poly.type
_entity_poly.pdbx_seq_one_letter_code
_entity_poly.pdbx_strand_id
1 'polypeptide(L)'
;MARPAPITAADLRRAAARVRAQAALVARDGGAIDAGAFNVRVRQSSGTHVVRGAGIVASCTEGYLRAFRVWADKAEARAVEMEAGG
;
A
#
# COMPACT_ATOMS: atom_id res chain seq x y z
N MET A 1 5.39 16.19 21.77
CA MET A 1 5.03 15.02 20.95
C MET A 1 5.86 15.09 19.68
N ALA A 2 6.73 14.11 19.42
CA ALA A 2 7.54 14.08 18.20
C ALA A 2 6.61 13.93 16.99
N ARG A 3 6.73 14.84 16.00
CA ARG A 3 6.01 14.73 14.74
C ARG A 3 6.52 13.48 14.01
N PRO A 4 5.64 12.59 13.52
CA PRO A 4 6.09 11.42 12.78
C PRO A 4 6.96 11.87 11.60
N ALA A 5 8.09 11.19 11.40
CA ALA A 5 9.00 11.47 10.32
C ALA A 5 8.24 11.43 8.98
N PRO A 6 8.54 12.33 8.02
CA PRO A 6 7.91 12.30 6.71
C PRO A 6 8.23 10.97 6.02
N ILE A 7 7.22 10.35 5.41
CA ILE A 7 7.40 9.15 4.59
C ILE A 7 8.34 9.49 3.44
N THR A 8 9.35 8.65 3.22
CA THR A 8 10.34 8.83 2.14
C THR A 8 10.01 7.99 0.90
N ALA A 9 10.64 8.31 -0.23
CA ALA A 9 10.55 7.48 -1.44
C ALA A 9 11.05 6.04 -1.20
N ALA A 10 12.10 5.88 -0.38
CA ALA A 10 12.63 4.58 0.01
C ALA A 10 11.62 3.76 0.83
N ASP A 11 10.86 4.40 1.72
CA ASP A 11 9.80 3.73 2.49
C ASP A 11 8.71 3.20 1.57
N LEU A 12 8.27 4.00 0.59
CA LEU A 12 7.27 3.58 -0.40
C LEU A 12 7.73 2.38 -1.23
N ARG A 13 9.00 2.35 -1.65
CA ARG A 13 9.55 1.18 -2.38
C ARG A 13 9.62 -0.07 -1.53
N ARG A 14 10.12 0.04 -0.29
CA ARG A 14 10.15 -1.09 0.65
C ARG A 14 8.73 -1.60 0.92
N ALA A 15 7.78 -0.69 1.06
CA ALA A 15 6.38 -1.02 1.25
C ALA A 15 5.79 -1.75 0.04
N ALA A 16 6.02 -1.25 -1.17
CA ALA A 16 5.58 -1.90 -2.41
C ALA A 16 6.13 -3.34 -2.52
N ALA A 17 7.43 -3.53 -2.26
CA ALA A 17 8.05 -4.84 -2.27
C ALA A 17 7.45 -5.79 -1.23
N ARG A 18 7.23 -5.32 0.01
CA ARG A 18 6.58 -6.11 1.08
C ARG A 18 5.15 -6.48 0.73
N VAL A 19 4.38 -5.53 0.19
CA VAL A 19 3.00 -5.79 -0.23
C VAL A 19 2.97 -6.86 -1.32
N ARG A 20 3.86 -6.80 -2.32
CA ARG A 20 3.94 -7.83 -3.36
C ARG A 20 4.29 -9.22 -2.80
N ALA A 21 5.18 -9.29 -1.81
CA ALA A 21 5.58 -10.54 -1.18
C ALA A 21 4.52 -11.11 -0.23
N GLN A 22 3.82 -10.26 0.52
CA GLN A 22 2.93 -10.68 1.60
C GLN A 22 1.44 -10.64 1.24
N ALA A 23 1.04 -10.02 0.13
CA ALA A 23 -0.38 -9.92 -0.25
C ALA A 23 -1.08 -11.29 -0.33
N ALA A 24 -0.37 -12.34 -0.73
CA ALA A 24 -0.91 -13.71 -0.78
C ALA A 24 -1.15 -14.34 0.61
N LEU A 25 -0.51 -13.82 1.65
CA LEU A 25 -0.56 -14.34 3.02
C LEU A 25 -1.61 -13.63 3.89
N VAL A 26 -2.25 -12.58 3.35
CA VAL A 26 -3.12 -11.69 4.13
C VAL A 26 -4.57 -12.12 4.01
N ALA A 27 -5.28 -12.10 5.14
CA ALA A 27 -6.72 -12.38 5.18
C ALA A 27 -7.50 -11.38 4.29
N ARG A 28 -8.47 -11.91 3.53
CA ARG A 28 -9.19 -11.22 2.44
C ARG A 28 -9.92 -9.95 2.89
N ASP A 29 -10.38 -9.90 4.13
CA ASP A 29 -11.09 -8.77 4.72
C ASP A 29 -10.49 -8.37 6.07
N GLY A 30 -10.24 -7.07 6.25
CA GLY A 30 -9.59 -6.53 7.46
C GLY A 30 -8.09 -6.80 7.56
N GLY A 31 -7.50 -7.50 6.58
CA GLY A 31 -6.09 -7.83 6.55
C GLY A 31 -5.20 -6.58 6.47
N ALA A 32 -4.10 -6.61 7.22
CA ALA A 32 -3.09 -5.56 7.23
C ALA A 32 -1.71 -6.15 6.92
N ILE A 33 -0.95 -5.45 6.08
CA ILE A 33 0.46 -5.70 5.80
C ILE A 33 1.27 -4.63 6.53
N ASP A 34 2.19 -5.06 7.38
CA ASP A 34 3.18 -4.17 7.98
C ASP A 34 4.25 -3.80 6.94
N ALA A 35 4.12 -2.59 6.40
CA ALA A 35 5.01 -2.07 5.39
C ALA A 35 6.20 -1.29 5.99
N GLY A 36 6.39 -1.34 7.32
CA GLY A 36 7.46 -0.69 8.05
C GLY A 36 7.01 0.65 8.61
N ALA A 37 7.20 1.73 7.85
CA ALA A 37 6.84 3.08 8.29
C ALA A 37 5.32 3.28 8.43
N PHE A 38 4.51 2.41 7.82
CA PHE A 38 3.06 2.46 7.84
C PHE A 38 2.45 1.07 7.60
N ASN A 39 1.16 0.93 7.87
CA ASN A 39 0.40 -0.27 7.56
C ASN A 39 -0.41 -0.09 6.27
N VAL A 40 -0.49 -1.15 5.47
CA VAL A 40 -1.32 -1.22 4.28
C VAL A 40 -2.48 -2.15 4.57
N ARG A 41 -3.71 -1.63 4.56
CA ARG A 41 -4.91 -2.39 4.95
C ARG A 41 -5.82 -2.62 3.77
N VAL A 42 -6.41 -3.81 3.69
CA VAL A 42 -7.49 -4.12 2.76
C VAL A 42 -8.83 -4.18 3.48
N ARG A 43 -9.87 -3.63 2.84
CA ARG A 43 -11.26 -3.76 3.27
C ARG A 43 -12.13 -4.11 2.06
N GLN A 44 -13.03 -5.06 2.24
CA GLN A 44 -14.07 -5.32 1.27
C GLN A 44 -15.26 -4.39 1.51
N SER A 45 -15.76 -3.76 0.45
CA SER A 45 -16.93 -2.89 0.48
C SER A 45 -17.77 -3.15 -0.75
N SER A 46 -18.98 -3.70 -0.57
CA SER A 46 -19.93 -3.98 -1.65
C SER A 46 -19.30 -4.72 -2.86
N GLY A 47 -18.53 -5.78 -2.60
CA GLY A 47 -17.83 -6.56 -3.63
C GLY A 47 -16.55 -5.92 -4.18
N THR A 48 -16.19 -4.71 -3.74
CA THR A 48 -14.93 -4.05 -4.12
C THR A 48 -13.90 -4.17 -2.99
N HIS A 49 -12.69 -4.61 -3.31
CA HIS A 49 -11.57 -4.62 -2.37
C HIS A 49 -10.85 -3.29 -2.45
N VAL A 50 -10.74 -2.59 -1.32
CA VAL A 50 -10.08 -1.29 -1.21
C VAL A 50 -8.86 -1.43 -0.34
N VAL A 51 -7.69 -1.12 -0.89
CA VAL A 51 -6.39 -1.13 -0.21
C VAL A 51 -5.94 0.30 0.06
N ARG A 52 -5.54 0.59 1.30
CA ARG A 52 -5.12 1.92 1.75
C ARG A 52 -3.85 1.87 2.58
N GLY A 53 -2.95 2.83 2.38
CA GLY A 53 -1.72 3.00 3.16
C GLY A 53 -0.91 4.19 2.63
N ALA A 54 -0.21 4.92 3.51
CA ALA A 54 0.61 6.09 3.15
C ALA A 54 -0.10 7.17 2.31
N GLY A 55 -1.42 7.37 2.50
CA GLY A 55 -2.22 8.30 1.68
C GLY A 55 -2.56 7.78 0.28
N ILE A 56 -2.11 6.58 -0.09
CA ILE A 56 -2.40 5.93 -1.37
C ILE A 56 -3.61 5.01 -1.22
N VAL A 57 -4.52 5.10 -2.18
CA VAL A 57 -5.73 4.27 -2.25
C VAL A 57 -5.77 3.53 -3.58
N ALA A 58 -6.02 2.23 -3.52
CA ALA A 58 -6.31 1.38 -4.67
C ALA A 58 -7.59 0.60 -4.42
N SER A 59 -8.35 0.34 -5.48
CA SER A 59 -9.55 -0.48 -5.40
C SER A 59 -9.63 -1.44 -6.58
N CYS A 60 -10.18 -2.63 -6.35
CA CYS A 60 -10.40 -3.62 -7.39
C CYS A 60 -11.57 -4.55 -7.02
N THR A 61 -12.49 -4.76 -7.97
CA THR A 61 -13.62 -5.69 -7.82
C THR A 61 -13.21 -7.14 -8.07
N GLU A 62 -12.15 -7.39 -8.85
CA GLU A 62 -11.68 -8.74 -9.20
C GLU A 62 -11.01 -9.48 -8.05
N GLY A 63 -10.50 -8.77 -7.04
CA GLY A 63 -9.93 -9.40 -5.85
C GLY A 63 -8.94 -8.54 -5.07
N TYR A 64 -8.74 -8.90 -3.80
CA TYR A 64 -7.81 -8.23 -2.89
C TYR A 64 -6.35 -8.25 -3.40
N LEU A 65 -5.89 -9.35 -4.00
CA LEU A 65 -4.54 -9.46 -4.56
C LEU A 65 -4.29 -8.43 -5.66
N ARG A 66 -5.28 -8.22 -6.56
CA ARG A 66 -5.16 -7.23 -7.62
C ARG A 66 -5.19 -5.81 -7.05
N ALA A 67 -6.02 -5.55 -6.04
CA ALA A 67 -6.01 -4.27 -5.33
C ALA A 67 -4.66 -3.98 -4.67
N PHE A 68 -4.02 -4.97 -4.05
CA PHE A 68 -2.68 -4.83 -3.46
C PHE A 68 -1.60 -4.56 -4.52
N ARG A 69 -1.66 -5.22 -5.68
CA ARG A 69 -0.74 -4.96 -6.81
C ARG A 69 -0.87 -3.52 -7.29
N VAL A 70 -2.10 -3.07 -7.55
CA VAL A 70 -2.37 -1.68 -7.97
C VAL A 70 -1.89 -0.68 -6.91
N TRP A 71 -2.06 -0.99 -5.63
CA TRP A 71 -1.53 -0.15 -4.55
C TRP A 71 0.00 -0.07 -4.60
N ALA A 72 0.68 -1.21 -4.78
CA ALA A 72 2.14 -1.26 -4.86
C ALA A 72 2.68 -0.46 -6.07
N ASP A 73 2.02 -0.56 -7.22
CA ASP A 73 2.41 0.19 -8.43
C ASP A 73 2.25 1.71 -8.22
N LYS A 74 1.16 2.13 -7.56
CA LYS A 74 0.96 3.54 -7.16
C LYS A 74 2.02 4.02 -6.16
N ALA A 75 2.42 3.16 -5.22
CA ALA A 75 3.48 3.47 -4.27
C ALA A 75 4.84 3.69 -4.96
N GLU A 76 5.17 2.88 -5.95
CA GLU A 76 6.38 3.09 -6.75
C GLU A 76 6.31 4.34 -7.61
N ALA A 77 5.19 4.59 -8.28
CA ALA A 77 5.00 5.83 -9.05
C ALA A 77 5.19 7.06 -8.16
N ARG A 78 4.59 7.05 -6.96
CA ARG A 78 4.74 8.13 -5.99
C ARG A 78 6.18 8.28 -5.49
N ALA A 79 6.91 7.18 -5.30
CA ALA A 79 8.32 7.22 -4.94
C ALA A 79 9.17 7.87 -6.04
N VAL A 80 8.89 7.55 -7.31
CA VAL A 80 9.56 8.18 -8.47
C VAL A 80 9.25 9.67 -8.54
N GLU A 81 7.99 10.08 -8.36
CA GLU A 81 7.60 11.50 -8.30
C GLU A 81 8.34 12.26 -7.18
N MET A 82 8.49 11.64 -6.01
CA MET A 82 9.18 12.24 -4.86
C MET A 82 10.67 12.42 -5.11
N GLU A 83 11.31 11.53 -5.87
CA GLU A 83 12.72 11.68 -6.24
C GLU A 83 12.92 12.65 -7.40
N ALA A 84 11.95 12.76 -8.31
CA ALA A 84 12.02 13.69 -9.43
C ALA A 84 11.74 15.16 -9.02
N GLY A 85 11.00 15.36 -7.92
CA GLY A 85 10.68 16.69 -7.37
C GLY A 85 11.51 17.10 -6.16
N GLY A 86 12.57 16.34 -5.84
CA GLY A 86 13.47 16.56 -4.70
C GLY A 86 14.67 17.44 -5.04
#